data_AF-A0A1G8Y931-F1
#
_entry.id   AF-A0A1G8Y931-F1
#
_cell.length_a   1.000
_cell.length_b   1.000
_cell.length_c   1.000
_cell.angle_alpha   90.00
_cell.angle_beta   90.00
_cell.angle_gamma   90.00
#
_symmetry.space_group_name_H-M   'P 1'
#
loop_
_entity.id
_entity.type
_entity.pdbx_description
1 polymer ?
#
loop_
_entity_poly.entity_id
_entity_poly.type
_entity_poly.pdbx_seq_one_letter_code
_entity_poly.pdbx_strand_id
1 'polypeptide(L)'
;MNATKQLIFALSSLSLFIAFPSSADQVVSDDMIVSGSLCVGPDCADGEVFDFDSIKLKGPEPQINFVDTSVTASFPTNDWRMGSSNDAETGTALFFVDDVTSGARVLQLQSGETGGVALGARSALEAGAISVGSIGSERKIVHVAAGTDANDAVTLGQFNTFKVEAEQSMASDITRINTKLDELTATLESLATRVDQLTP
;
A
#
# COMPACT_ATOMS: atom_id res chain seq x y z
N MET A 1 -61.02 31.16 -72.70
CA MET A 1 -61.28 29.81 -73.24
C MET A 1 -60.32 28.83 -72.58
N ASN A 2 -60.90 27.82 -71.95
CA ASN A 2 -60.35 26.52 -71.56
C ASN A 2 -59.29 26.42 -70.45
N ALA A 3 -59.83 26.12 -69.27
CA ALA A 3 -59.22 25.34 -68.21
C ALA A 3 -58.77 23.96 -68.71
N THR A 4 -57.65 23.43 -68.19
CA THR A 4 -57.50 21.98 -67.95
C THR A 4 -56.37 21.63 -66.96
N LYS A 5 -56.79 21.03 -65.85
CA LYS A 5 -56.18 19.91 -65.08
C LYS A 5 -54.85 20.07 -64.32
N GLN A 6 -55.04 20.01 -63.00
CA GLN A 6 -54.13 19.61 -61.93
C GLN A 6 -53.25 18.40 -62.28
N LEU A 7 -51.99 18.44 -61.84
CA LEU A 7 -51.30 17.26 -61.33
C LEU A 7 -50.27 17.68 -60.27
N ILE A 8 -50.69 17.57 -59.00
CA ILE A 8 -49.85 17.75 -57.82
C ILE A 8 -49.00 16.49 -57.68
N PHE A 9 -47.72 16.55 -57.99
CA PHE A 9 -46.74 15.55 -57.57
C PHE A 9 -46.13 16.01 -56.24
N ALA A 10 -46.72 15.55 -55.14
CA ALA A 10 -46.10 15.65 -53.83
C ALA A 10 -44.89 14.71 -53.81
N LEU A 11 -43.68 15.25 -53.93
CA LEU A 11 -42.47 14.55 -53.50
C LEU A 11 -42.52 14.47 -51.97
N SER A 12 -43.06 13.38 -51.42
CA SER A 12 -42.82 13.06 -50.02
C SER A 12 -41.38 12.57 -49.91
N SER A 13 -40.51 13.46 -49.44
CA SER A 13 -39.19 13.11 -48.93
C SER A 13 -39.39 12.20 -47.71
N LEU A 14 -39.42 10.89 -47.93
CA LEU A 14 -39.39 9.88 -46.88
C LEU A 14 -38.00 9.95 -46.24
N SER A 15 -37.88 10.86 -45.27
CA SER A 15 -36.70 11.00 -44.44
C SER A 15 -36.60 9.72 -43.62
N LEU A 16 -35.65 8.86 -43.98
CA LEU A 16 -35.31 7.68 -43.21
C LEU A 16 -34.72 8.19 -41.89
N PHE A 17 -35.57 8.31 -40.87
CA PHE A 17 -35.15 8.60 -39.51
C PHE A 17 -34.31 7.40 -39.04
N ILE A 18 -33.00 7.51 -39.20
CA ILE A 18 -32.05 6.64 -38.51
C ILE A 18 -32.19 6.98 -37.03
N ALA A 19 -32.98 6.19 -36.30
CA ALA A 19 -33.07 6.31 -34.86
C ALA A 19 -31.72 5.85 -34.28
N PHE A 20 -30.88 6.82 -33.90
CA PHE A 20 -29.72 6.53 -33.08
C PHE A 20 -30.22 6.02 -31.71
N PRO A 21 -29.59 4.99 -31.12
CA PRO A 21 -29.94 4.59 -29.77
C PRO A 21 -29.64 5.76 -28.82
N SER A 22 -30.68 6.28 -28.17
CA SER A 22 -30.55 7.19 -27.04
C SER A 22 -30.25 6.36 -25.80
N SER A 23 -29.02 6.41 -25.30
CA SER A 23 -28.69 5.85 -24.00
C SER A 23 -29.11 6.85 -22.92
N ALA A 24 -30.07 6.46 -22.08
CA ALA A 24 -30.43 7.19 -20.87
C ALA A 24 -29.89 6.41 -19.66
N ASP A 25 -29.50 7.12 -18.60
CA ASP A 25 -29.05 6.49 -17.36
C ASP A 25 -30.21 5.70 -16.72
N GLN A 26 -29.92 4.49 -16.25
CA GLN A 26 -30.87 3.72 -15.47
C GLN A 26 -30.80 4.16 -14.00
N VAL A 27 -31.91 4.68 -13.48
CA VAL A 27 -32.07 4.97 -12.06
C VAL A 27 -32.99 3.91 -11.46
N VAL A 28 -32.49 3.18 -10.46
CA VAL A 28 -33.28 2.24 -9.65
C VAL A 28 -33.63 2.95 -8.34
N SER A 29 -34.90 3.32 -8.17
CA SER A 29 -35.35 4.12 -7.00
C SER A 29 -35.51 3.32 -5.70
N ASP A 30 -35.10 2.05 -5.71
CA ASP A 30 -35.19 1.10 -4.60
C ASP A 30 -33.93 0.20 -4.63
N ASP A 31 -33.84 -0.75 -3.70
CA ASP A 31 -32.73 -1.69 -3.62
C ASP A 31 -32.63 -2.58 -4.88
N MET A 32 -31.43 -2.67 -5.46
CA MET A 32 -31.13 -3.60 -6.54
C MET A 32 -30.61 -4.92 -5.98
N ILE A 33 -31.41 -5.98 -6.05
CA ILE A 33 -31.00 -7.35 -5.71
C ILE A 33 -30.75 -8.13 -6.99
N VAL A 34 -29.49 -8.53 -7.22
CA VAL A 34 -29.12 -9.41 -8.33
C VAL A 34 -29.11 -10.85 -7.85
N SER A 35 -30.05 -11.66 -8.34
CA SER A 35 -30.06 -13.11 -8.12
C SER A 35 -29.08 -13.78 -9.11
N GLY A 36 -27.81 -13.90 -8.72
CA GLY A 36 -26.73 -14.37 -9.58
C GLY A 36 -25.46 -13.52 -9.37
N SER A 37 -24.77 -13.20 -10.45
CA SER A 37 -23.58 -12.36 -10.44
C SER A 37 -23.74 -11.12 -11.32
N LEU A 38 -23.03 -10.05 -10.98
CA LEU A 38 -23.06 -8.77 -11.70
C LEU A 38 -21.74 -8.53 -12.42
N CYS A 39 -21.76 -8.26 -13.72
CA CYS A 39 -20.61 -7.72 -14.43
C CYS A 39 -20.81 -6.22 -14.68
N VAL A 40 -19.82 -5.40 -14.32
CA VAL A 40 -19.83 -3.95 -14.55
C VAL A 40 -18.56 -3.55 -15.33
N GLY A 41 -18.75 -2.78 -16.39
CA GLY A 41 -17.66 -2.19 -17.16
C GLY A 41 -17.76 -2.52 -18.66
N PRO A 42 -16.96 -1.82 -19.49
CA PRO A 42 -17.07 -1.88 -20.95
C PRO A 42 -16.73 -3.25 -21.54
N ASP A 43 -15.99 -4.08 -20.81
CA ASP A 43 -15.51 -5.39 -21.31
C ASP A 43 -16.39 -6.57 -20.85
N CYS A 44 -17.55 -6.30 -20.23
CA CYS A 44 -18.55 -7.32 -19.93
C CYS A 44 -19.20 -7.86 -21.21
N ALA A 45 -19.44 -9.18 -21.27
CA ALA A 45 -20.04 -9.84 -22.42
C ALA A 45 -21.33 -10.59 -22.05
N ASP A 46 -22.19 -10.82 -23.05
CA ASP A 46 -23.33 -11.72 -22.90
C ASP A 46 -22.85 -13.17 -22.76
N GLY A 47 -23.49 -13.93 -21.85
CA GLY A 47 -23.05 -15.28 -21.49
C GLY A 47 -21.77 -15.35 -20.65
N GLU A 48 -21.43 -14.29 -19.91
CA GLU A 48 -20.26 -14.24 -19.02
C GLU A 48 -20.24 -15.43 -18.03
N VAL A 49 -19.09 -16.10 -17.95
CA VAL A 49 -18.87 -17.16 -16.95
C VAL A 49 -18.33 -16.52 -15.69
N PHE A 50 -18.99 -16.73 -14.55
CA PHE A 50 -18.64 -16.08 -13.29
C PHE A 50 -17.85 -16.97 -12.33
N ASP A 51 -17.83 -18.30 -12.53
CA ASP A 51 -17.25 -19.26 -11.59
C ASP A 51 -17.77 -19.03 -10.15
N PHE A 52 -16.92 -18.53 -9.24
CA PHE A 52 -17.28 -18.18 -7.87
C PHE A 52 -17.40 -16.66 -7.62
N ASP A 53 -17.15 -15.83 -8.65
CA ASP A 53 -17.19 -14.38 -8.52
C ASP A 53 -18.64 -13.88 -8.49
N SER A 54 -19.00 -13.15 -7.42
CA SER A 54 -20.31 -12.50 -7.33
C SER A 54 -20.38 -11.19 -8.12
N ILE A 55 -19.26 -10.49 -8.24
CA ILE A 55 -19.15 -9.24 -9.02
C ILE A 55 -17.85 -9.25 -9.82
N LYS A 56 -17.93 -8.96 -11.12
CA LYS A 56 -16.77 -8.74 -11.99
C LYS A 56 -16.74 -7.28 -12.45
N LEU A 57 -15.63 -6.61 -12.22
CA LEU A 57 -15.36 -5.30 -12.80
C LEU A 57 -14.41 -5.48 -13.98
N LYS A 58 -14.89 -5.23 -15.20
CA LYS A 58 -14.12 -5.50 -16.43
C LYS A 58 -13.87 -4.23 -17.21
N GLY A 59 -12.59 -3.86 -17.30
CA GLY A 59 -12.09 -2.69 -17.99
C GLY A 59 -10.56 -2.67 -17.91
N PRO A 60 -9.88 -1.75 -18.61
CA PRO A 60 -8.43 -1.60 -18.52
C PRO A 60 -7.95 -1.21 -17.11
N GLU A 61 -8.72 -0.38 -16.40
CA GLU A 61 -8.45 0.03 -15.01
C GLU A 61 -9.75 0.04 -14.20
N PRO A 62 -10.24 -1.11 -13.73
CA PRO A 62 -11.49 -1.20 -13.01
C PRO A 62 -11.36 -0.59 -11.61
N GLN A 63 -12.30 0.28 -11.25
CA GLN A 63 -12.26 1.04 -10.01
C GLN A 63 -13.66 1.12 -9.37
N ILE A 64 -13.68 1.19 -8.04
CA ILE A 64 -14.86 1.52 -7.23
C ILE A 64 -14.54 2.83 -6.52
N ASN A 65 -15.42 3.82 -6.69
CA ASN A 65 -15.32 5.12 -6.03
C ASN A 65 -16.39 5.23 -4.94
N PHE A 66 -15.96 5.55 -3.73
CA PHE A 66 -16.79 5.80 -2.56
C PHE A 66 -16.81 7.32 -2.34
N VAL A 67 -17.91 7.95 -2.75
CA VAL A 67 -18.10 9.40 -2.61
C VAL A 67 -18.92 9.65 -1.36
N ASP A 68 -18.32 10.31 -0.38
CA ASP A 68 -19.02 10.80 0.79
C ASP A 68 -19.74 12.10 0.44
N THR A 69 -21.08 12.06 0.49
CA THR A 69 -21.95 13.21 0.19
C THR A 69 -22.44 13.92 1.44
N SER A 70 -21.91 13.56 2.60
CA SER A 70 -22.31 14.19 3.86
C SER A 70 -21.86 15.66 3.89
N VAL A 71 -22.74 16.53 4.40
CA VAL A 71 -22.53 17.99 4.43
C VAL A 71 -22.56 18.56 5.83
N THR A 72 -22.67 17.71 6.85
CA THR A 72 -22.69 18.12 8.26
C THR A 72 -21.34 17.86 8.89
N ALA A 73 -20.84 18.80 9.69
CA ALA A 73 -19.55 18.69 10.38
C ALA A 73 -19.43 17.48 11.34
N SER A 74 -20.52 16.77 11.60
CA SER A 74 -20.60 15.54 12.40
C SER A 74 -20.18 14.27 11.65
N PHE A 75 -20.03 14.31 10.33
CA PHE A 75 -19.56 13.18 9.53
C PHE A 75 -18.24 13.53 8.84
N PRO A 76 -17.27 12.59 8.79
CA PRO A 76 -16.11 12.73 7.91
C PRO A 76 -16.56 12.84 6.45
N THR A 77 -15.86 13.64 5.64
CA THR A 77 -16.21 13.87 4.23
C THR A 77 -15.12 13.34 3.29
N ASN A 78 -14.50 12.22 3.68
CA ASN A 78 -13.38 11.65 2.92
C ASN A 78 -13.91 10.70 1.86
N ASP A 79 -13.54 10.99 0.61
CA ASP A 79 -13.78 10.14 -0.53
C ASP A 79 -12.66 9.12 -0.66
N TRP A 80 -13.04 7.89 -0.97
CA TRP A 80 -12.10 6.78 -1.13
C TRP A 80 -12.26 6.15 -2.50
N ARG A 81 -11.16 5.63 -3.03
CA ARG A 81 -11.21 4.88 -4.28
C ARG A 81 -10.31 3.67 -4.17
N MET A 82 -10.78 2.55 -4.69
CA MET A 82 -9.97 1.35 -4.84
C MET A 82 -10.09 0.83 -6.25
N GLY A 83 -9.07 0.11 -6.68
CA GLY A 83 -9.09 -0.51 -8.00
C GLY A 83 -7.77 -1.16 -8.33
N SER A 84 -7.70 -1.65 -9.56
CA SER A 84 -6.45 -2.04 -10.17
C SER A 84 -6.07 -1.05 -11.26
N SER A 85 -4.77 -0.83 -11.39
CA SER A 85 -4.20 -0.02 -12.46
C SER A 85 -3.03 -0.78 -13.03
N ASN A 86 -2.92 -0.76 -14.35
CA ASN A 86 -1.73 -1.15 -15.08
C ASN A 86 -1.00 0.14 -15.44
N ASP A 87 -0.40 0.79 -14.44
CA ASP A 87 0.26 2.08 -14.57
C ASP A 87 1.10 2.08 -15.85
N ALA A 88 0.61 2.80 -16.88
CA ALA A 88 1.14 2.71 -18.24
C ALA A 88 2.57 3.26 -18.31
N GLU A 89 3.01 4.01 -17.29
CA GLU A 89 4.33 4.62 -17.19
C GLU A 89 5.37 3.65 -16.60
N THR A 90 4.97 2.76 -15.68
CA THR A 90 5.86 1.79 -15.03
C THR A 90 5.64 0.34 -15.47
N GLY A 91 4.58 0.08 -16.26
CA GLY A 91 4.21 -1.26 -16.74
C GLY A 91 3.83 -2.23 -15.62
N THR A 92 3.62 -1.73 -14.41
CA THR A 92 3.41 -2.54 -13.22
C THR A 92 1.93 -2.60 -12.90
N ALA A 93 1.37 -3.81 -12.86
CA ALA A 93 0.00 -3.99 -12.38
C ALA A 93 -0.03 -3.86 -10.85
N LEU A 94 -0.87 -2.95 -10.37
CA LEU A 94 -1.04 -2.59 -8.97
C LEU A 94 -2.51 -2.76 -8.56
N PHE A 95 -2.75 -3.20 -7.34
CA PHE A 95 -4.00 -2.92 -6.63
C PHE A 95 -3.76 -1.78 -5.65
N PHE A 96 -4.71 -0.85 -5.54
CA PHE A 96 -4.54 0.34 -4.71
C PHE A 96 -5.78 0.73 -3.92
N VAL A 97 -5.54 1.52 -2.87
CA VAL A 97 -6.54 2.33 -2.18
C VAL A 97 -6.03 3.76 -2.10
N ASP A 98 -6.81 4.69 -2.64
CA ASP A 98 -6.57 6.13 -2.61
C ASP A 98 -7.54 6.79 -1.63
N ASP A 99 -7.01 7.70 -0.81
CA ASP A 99 -7.78 8.79 -0.20
C ASP A 99 -7.89 9.89 -1.28
N VAL A 100 -9.05 9.96 -1.92
CA VAL A 100 -9.30 10.86 -3.06
C VAL A 100 -9.32 12.30 -2.60
N THR A 101 -9.89 12.58 -1.42
CA THR A 101 -9.97 13.93 -0.84
C THR A 101 -8.59 14.54 -0.61
N SER A 102 -7.64 13.76 -0.10
CA SER A 102 -6.25 14.20 0.12
C SER A 102 -5.34 14.03 -1.11
N GLY A 103 -5.83 13.36 -2.15
CA GLY A 103 -5.06 13.01 -3.35
C GLY A 103 -3.88 12.07 -3.05
N ALA A 104 -4.01 11.24 -2.01
CA ALA A 104 -2.92 10.39 -1.55
C ALA A 104 -3.29 8.91 -1.66
N ARG A 105 -2.39 8.13 -2.27
CA ARG A 105 -2.47 6.68 -2.22
C ARG A 105 -2.05 6.17 -0.84
N VAL A 106 -2.93 5.45 -0.17
CA VAL A 106 -2.72 4.94 1.20
C VAL A 106 -2.33 3.46 1.24
N LEU A 107 -2.62 2.72 0.18
CA LEU A 107 -2.20 1.33 0.01
C LEU A 107 -1.81 1.08 -1.44
N GLN A 108 -0.67 0.41 -1.63
CA GLN A 108 -0.23 -0.13 -2.91
C GLN A 108 0.16 -1.58 -2.72
N LEU A 109 -0.38 -2.45 -3.56
CA LEU A 109 0.01 -3.84 -3.69
C LEU A 109 0.49 -4.06 -5.10
N GLN A 110 1.78 -4.33 -5.26
CA GLN A 110 2.37 -4.63 -6.55
C GLN A 110 2.25 -6.11 -6.88
N SER A 111 1.83 -6.40 -8.11
CA SER A 111 1.80 -7.78 -8.62
C SER A 111 3.20 -8.30 -8.97
N GLY A 112 3.31 -9.62 -9.09
CA GLY A 112 4.56 -10.32 -9.44
C GLY A 112 5.26 -10.95 -8.23
N GLU A 113 6.19 -11.88 -8.50
CA GLU A 113 6.90 -12.66 -7.48
C GLU A 113 7.70 -11.79 -6.50
N THR A 114 8.17 -10.63 -6.95
CA THR A 114 8.94 -9.65 -6.19
C THR A 114 8.15 -8.37 -5.91
N GLY A 115 6.82 -8.40 -6.01
CA GLY A 115 5.98 -7.23 -5.77
C GLY A 115 6.20 -6.62 -4.38
N GLY A 116 6.25 -5.29 -4.30
CA GLY A 116 6.27 -4.54 -3.05
C GLY A 116 4.89 -4.24 -2.46
N VAL A 117 4.88 -3.87 -1.19
CA VAL A 117 3.72 -3.29 -0.49
C VAL A 117 4.10 -1.91 0.01
N ALA A 118 3.30 -0.88 -0.29
CA ALA A 118 3.44 0.44 0.33
C ALA A 118 2.22 0.73 1.21
N LEU A 119 2.44 0.92 2.51
CA LEU A 119 1.42 1.16 3.51
C LEU A 119 1.52 2.59 4.06
N GLY A 120 0.42 3.33 3.94
CA GLY A 120 0.28 4.71 4.40
C GLY A 120 0.39 5.73 3.25
N ALA A 121 -0.25 6.89 3.45
CA ALA A 121 -0.26 7.98 2.50
C ALA A 121 1.15 8.35 2.04
N ARG A 122 1.42 8.34 0.73
CA ARG A 122 2.72 8.74 0.14
C ARG A 122 3.92 7.86 0.57
N SER A 123 3.66 6.62 0.95
CA SER A 123 4.73 5.64 1.12
C SER A 123 5.32 5.26 -0.24
N ALA A 124 6.64 5.14 -0.31
CA ALA A 124 7.33 4.73 -1.53
C ALA A 124 7.15 3.23 -1.75
N LEU A 125 6.84 2.82 -2.98
CA LEU A 125 6.75 1.42 -3.35
C LEU A 125 8.17 0.87 -3.61
N GLU A 126 8.52 -0.25 -2.98
CA GLU A 126 9.82 -0.89 -3.12
C GLU A 126 9.65 -2.40 -3.32
N ALA A 127 10.22 -2.93 -4.40
CA ALA A 127 10.07 -4.33 -4.78
C ALA A 127 10.67 -5.25 -3.69
N GLY A 128 9.93 -6.30 -3.32
CA GLY A 128 10.34 -7.27 -2.30
C GLY A 128 10.30 -6.73 -0.86
N ALA A 129 9.73 -5.54 -0.64
CA ALA A 129 9.67 -4.92 0.67
C ALA A 129 8.25 -4.50 1.06
N ILE A 130 8.01 -4.41 2.37
CA ILE A 130 6.87 -3.70 2.94
C ILE A 130 7.37 -2.33 3.39
N SER A 131 7.10 -1.31 2.58
CA SER A 131 7.40 0.08 2.90
C SER A 131 6.28 0.70 3.73
N VAL A 132 6.63 1.30 4.87
CA VAL A 132 5.69 2.01 5.76
C VAL A 132 5.80 3.53 5.65
N GLY A 133 6.58 4.04 4.70
CA GLY A 133 6.83 5.47 4.54
C GLY A 133 7.67 5.80 3.32
N SER A 134 8.26 6.99 3.34
CA SER A 134 9.28 7.43 2.39
C SER A 134 10.37 8.16 3.16
N ILE A 135 11.49 8.45 2.50
CA ILE A 135 12.63 9.15 3.12
C ILE A 135 12.15 10.48 3.75
N GLY A 136 12.36 10.64 5.05
CA GLY A 136 11.92 11.81 5.82
C GLY A 136 10.42 11.83 6.16
N SER A 137 9.69 10.74 5.88
CA SER A 137 8.28 10.53 6.23
C SER A 137 8.07 9.09 6.67
N GLU A 138 9.00 8.56 7.46
CA GLU A 138 8.95 7.23 8.05
C GLU A 138 7.84 7.15 9.10
N ARG A 139 7.22 5.97 9.21
CA ARG A 139 6.21 5.70 10.23
C ARG A 139 6.75 4.72 11.25
N LYS A 140 6.33 4.92 12.50
CA LYS A 140 6.55 3.94 13.56
C LYS A 140 5.64 2.74 13.36
N ILE A 141 6.17 1.56 13.59
CA ILE A 141 5.38 0.34 13.81
C ILE A 141 5.26 0.19 15.33
N VAL A 142 4.02 0.27 15.84
CA VAL A 142 3.74 0.27 17.28
C VAL A 142 2.99 -1.01 17.67
N HIS A 143 3.05 -1.38 18.95
CA HIS A 143 2.44 -2.61 19.49
C HIS A 143 3.02 -3.91 18.89
N VAL A 144 4.32 -3.88 18.56
CA VAL A 144 5.06 -5.08 18.12
C VAL A 144 5.46 -5.89 19.35
N ALA A 145 5.07 -7.17 19.39
CA ALA A 145 5.51 -8.11 20.42
C ALA A 145 7.03 -8.37 20.31
N ALA A 146 7.67 -8.75 21.41
CA ALA A 146 9.09 -9.10 21.39
C ALA A 146 9.32 -10.33 20.48
N GLY A 147 10.29 -10.24 19.58
CA GLY A 147 10.63 -11.33 18.68
C GLY A 147 11.25 -12.52 19.43
N THR A 148 10.93 -13.73 19.00
CA THR A 148 11.43 -14.98 19.58
C THR A 148 12.21 -15.82 18.56
N ASP A 149 11.78 -15.81 17.30
CA ASP A 149 12.40 -16.56 16.22
C ASP A 149 13.44 -15.71 15.47
N ALA A 150 14.29 -16.37 14.68
CA ALA A 150 15.41 -15.73 13.99
C ALA A 150 14.99 -14.63 12.99
N ASN A 151 13.75 -14.70 12.48
CA ASN A 151 13.23 -13.78 11.48
C ASN A 151 12.21 -12.77 12.05
N ASP A 152 12.09 -12.69 13.36
CA ASP A 152 11.17 -11.74 14.00
C ASP A 152 11.76 -10.33 14.06
N ALA A 153 10.87 -9.34 14.04
CA ALA A 153 11.26 -7.96 14.31
C ALA A 153 11.72 -7.78 15.77
N VAL A 154 12.84 -7.10 15.96
CA VAL A 154 13.35 -6.76 17.29
C VAL A 154 12.68 -5.49 17.81
N THR A 155 12.20 -5.54 19.04
CA THR A 155 11.58 -4.37 19.71
C THR A 155 12.62 -3.50 20.44
N LEU A 156 12.26 -2.24 20.72
CA LEU A 156 13.10 -1.35 21.53
C LEU A 156 13.37 -1.91 22.94
N GLY A 157 12.44 -2.68 23.51
CA GLY A 157 12.62 -3.35 24.79
C GLY A 157 13.78 -4.35 24.76
N GLN A 158 13.84 -5.19 23.73
CA GLN A 158 14.94 -6.15 23.55
C GLN A 158 16.28 -5.44 23.32
N PHE A 159 16.30 -4.36 22.54
CA PHE A 159 17.50 -3.56 22.34
C PHE A 159 18.03 -2.93 23.64
N ASN A 160 17.14 -2.43 24.49
CA ASN A 160 17.55 -1.86 25.79
C ASN A 160 18.09 -2.93 26.75
N THR A 161 17.52 -4.14 26.76
CA THR A 161 18.07 -5.27 27.52
C THR A 161 19.47 -5.62 27.04
N PHE A 162 19.66 -5.77 25.72
CA PHE A 162 20.97 -6.02 25.12
C PHE A 162 22.00 -4.94 25.50
N LYS A 163 21.59 -3.67 25.45
CA LYS A 163 22.46 -2.55 25.86
C LYS A 163 22.94 -2.68 27.30
N VAL A 164 22.05 -3.02 28.24
CA VAL A 164 22.40 -3.20 29.66
C VAL A 164 23.37 -4.37 29.84
N GLU A 165 23.12 -5.50 29.18
CA GLU A 165 24.00 -6.67 29.23
C GLU A 165 25.40 -6.36 28.69
N ALA A 166 25.47 -5.62 27.58
CA ALA A 166 26.74 -5.18 26.98
C ALA A 166 27.51 -4.23 27.92
N GLU A 167 26.84 -3.25 28.53
CA GLU A 167 27.44 -2.32 29.50
C GLU A 167 28.00 -3.06 30.73
N GLN A 168 27.30 -4.08 31.23
CA GLN A 168 27.76 -4.90 32.35
C GLN A 168 28.97 -5.77 31.97
N SER A 169 28.97 -6.36 30.77
CA SER A 169 30.12 -7.12 30.26
C SER A 169 31.37 -6.25 30.19
N MET A 170 31.25 -5.02 29.67
CA MET A 170 32.36 -4.07 29.61
C MET A 170 32.88 -3.69 31.00
N ALA A 171 32.00 -3.45 31.97
CA ALA A 171 32.40 -3.16 33.35
C ALA A 171 33.18 -4.31 34.00
N SER A 172 32.77 -5.56 33.73
CA SER A 172 33.47 -6.76 34.18
C SER A 172 34.87 -6.86 33.57
N ASP A 173 34.99 -6.61 32.27
CA ASP A 173 36.29 -6.63 31.58
C ASP A 173 37.25 -5.54 32.07
N ILE A 174 36.76 -4.32 32.33
CA ILE A 174 37.57 -3.24 32.92
C ILE A 174 38.11 -3.67 34.28
N THR A 175 37.26 -4.25 35.13
CA THR A 175 37.69 -4.75 36.45
C THR A 175 38.78 -5.81 36.31
N ARG A 176 38.59 -6.77 35.39
CA ARG A 176 39.57 -7.82 35.12
C ARG A 176 40.91 -7.26 34.62
N ILE A 177 40.87 -6.25 33.75
CA ILE A 177 42.08 -5.57 33.25
C ILE A 177 42.79 -4.87 34.40
N ASN A 178 42.07 -4.12 35.24
CA ASN A 178 42.66 -3.43 36.39
C ASN A 178 43.34 -4.43 37.34
N THR A 179 42.69 -5.54 37.65
CA THR A 179 43.30 -6.60 38.48
C THR A 179 44.59 -7.14 37.85
N LYS A 180 44.61 -7.42 36.54
CA LYS A 180 45.82 -7.88 35.86
C LYS A 180 46.94 -6.82 35.83
N LEU A 181 46.58 -5.54 35.73
CA LEU A 181 47.54 -4.43 35.81
C LEU A 181 48.15 -4.34 37.21
N ASP A 182 47.34 -4.50 38.26
CA ASP A 182 47.81 -4.53 39.66
C ASP A 182 48.76 -5.71 39.89
N GLU A 183 48.40 -6.90 39.40
CA GLU A 183 49.23 -8.11 39.46
C GLU A 183 50.57 -7.96 38.70
N LEU A 184 50.54 -7.34 37.52
CA LEU A 184 51.75 -7.07 36.74
C LEU A 184 52.65 -6.06 37.47
N THR A 185 52.05 -5.02 38.06
CA THR A 185 52.76 -4.01 38.84
C THR A 185 53.48 -4.65 40.03
N ALA A 186 52.79 -5.49 40.81
CA ALA A 186 53.40 -6.23 41.93
C ALA A 186 54.52 -7.18 41.47
N THR A 187 54.37 -7.82 40.32
CA THR A 187 55.41 -8.69 39.74
C THR A 187 56.66 -7.88 39.36
N LEU A 188 56.48 -6.69 38.78
CA LEU A 188 57.58 -5.79 38.43
C LEU A 188 58.32 -5.28 39.68
N GLU A 189 57.61 -4.90 40.74
CA GLU A 189 58.22 -4.50 42.03
C GLU A 189 59.05 -5.64 42.65
N SER A 190 58.54 -6.87 42.59
CA SER A 190 59.27 -8.06 43.02
C SER A 190 60.55 -8.29 42.20
N LEU A 191 60.47 -8.15 40.88
CA LEU A 191 61.64 -8.26 40.00
C LEU A 191 62.68 -7.16 40.27
N ALA A 192 62.24 -5.92 40.48
CA ALA A 192 63.13 -4.82 40.83
C ALA A 192 63.89 -5.11 42.13
N THR A 193 63.18 -5.53 43.17
CA THR A 193 63.77 -5.92 44.46
C THR A 193 64.80 -7.04 44.28
N ARG A 194 64.50 -8.04 43.45
CA ARG A 194 65.42 -9.15 43.16
C ARG A 194 66.67 -8.71 42.41
N VAL A 195 66.56 -7.74 41.50
CA VAL A 195 67.71 -7.18 40.77
C VAL A 195 68.65 -6.45 41.73
N ASP A 196 68.12 -5.63 42.64
CA ASP A 196 68.92 -4.90 43.63
C ASP A 196 69.76 -5.85 44.53
N GLN A 197 69.25 -7.05 44.81
CA GLN A 197 69.96 -8.07 45.59
C GLN A 197 71.08 -8.78 44.82
N LEU A 198 71.12 -8.64 43.48
CA LEU A 198 72.11 -9.28 42.60
C LEU A 198 73.23 -8.33 42.17
N THR A 199 73.10 -7.04 42.44
CA THR A 199 74.16 -6.05 42.24
C THR A 199 74.94 -5.88 43.55
N PRO A 200 76.16 -6.47 43.69
CA PRO A 200 76.98 -6.36 44.89
C PRO A 200 77.54 -4.94 45.12
#